data_AF-A0A7C3GPY4-F1
#
_entry.id   AF-A0A7C3GPY4-F1
#
_cell.length_a   1.000
_cell.length_b   1.000
_cell.length_c   1.000
_cell.angle_alpha   90.00
_cell.angle_beta   90.00
_cell.angle_gamma   90.00
#
_symmetry.space_group_name_H-M   'P 1'
#
loop_
_entity.id
_entity.type
_entity.pdbx_description
1 polymer ?
#
loop_
_entity_poly.entity_id
_entity_poly.type
_entity_poly.pdbx_seq_one_letter_code
_entity_poly.pdbx_strand_id
1 'polypeptide(L)' 'MRTGSDGGGDQPGGLKGYPLERLYEELAFLAYHLHWGYQELLELDHAERRRWCREISRINQRLAEEERRRG' A
#
# COMPACT_ATOMS: atom_id res chain seq x y z
N MET A 1 -8.00 -11.33 -32.94
CA MET A 1 -6.64 -11.72 -32.50
C MET A 1 -6.39 -11.06 -31.16
N ARG A 2 -6.29 -11.83 -30.08
CA ARG A 2 -6.00 -11.32 -28.73
C ARG A 2 -4.49 -11.36 -28.55
N THR A 3 -3.84 -10.22 -28.41
CA THR A 3 -2.44 -10.17 -27.96
C THR A 3 -2.45 -9.77 -26.49
N GLY A 4 -2.38 -10.78 -25.63
CA GLY A 4 -1.96 -10.58 -24.25
C GLY A 4 -0.46 -10.34 -24.24
N SER A 5 0.00 -9.42 -23.39
CA SER A 5 1.38 -9.34 -22.94
C SER A 5 1.36 -8.65 -21.57
N ASP A 6 0.84 -9.41 -20.60
CA ASP A 6 1.03 -9.20 -19.18
C ASP A 6 2.26 -10.04 -18.80
N GLY A 7 3.33 -9.42 -18.31
CA GLY A 7 4.59 -10.12 -18.09
C GLY A 7 5.78 -9.23 -17.76
N GLY A 8 5.60 -8.30 -16.82
CA GLY A 8 6.73 -7.57 -16.21
C GLY A 8 7.32 -8.41 -15.08
N GLY A 9 8.27 -9.28 -15.40
CA GLY A 9 8.93 -10.18 -14.46
C GLY A 9 9.81 -9.46 -13.43
N ASP A 10 9.50 -9.72 -12.17
CA ASP A 10 10.33 -9.49 -10.97
C ASP A 10 11.72 -10.13 -11.17
N GLN A 11 12.77 -9.32 -11.31
CA GLN A 11 14.16 -9.79 -11.34
C GLN A 11 14.74 -9.82 -9.91
N PRO A 12 15.23 -10.97 -9.42
CA PRO A 12 15.82 -11.07 -8.11
C PRO A 12 17.35 -10.91 -8.21
N GLY A 13 17.89 -9.84 -7.60
CA GLY A 13 19.32 -9.80 -7.26
C GLY A 13 20.02 -8.49 -7.57
N GLY A 14 20.05 -7.59 -6.58
CA GLY A 14 20.95 -6.45 -6.56
C GLY A 14 20.58 -5.54 -5.40
N LEU A 15 21.32 -5.62 -4.29
CA LEU A 15 21.16 -4.84 -3.06
C LEU A 15 19.70 -4.74 -2.58
N LYS A 16 19.28 -5.58 -1.61
CA LYS A 16 17.91 -5.58 -1.04
C LYS A 16 17.58 -4.28 -0.28
N GLY A 17 17.53 -3.15 -0.98
CA GLY A 17 16.79 -1.98 -0.55
C GLY A 17 15.30 -2.29 -0.61
N TYR A 18 14.53 -1.63 0.24
CA TYR A 18 13.08 -1.64 0.08
C TYR A 18 12.74 -1.04 -1.29
N PRO A 19 11.89 -1.67 -2.12
CA PRO A 19 11.58 -1.14 -3.45
C PRO A 19 11.04 0.28 -3.31
N LEU A 20 11.65 1.24 -4.00
CA LEU A 20 11.31 2.65 -3.85
C LEU A 20 9.86 2.91 -4.29
N GLU A 21 9.40 2.16 -5.29
CA GLU A 21 8.02 2.15 -5.76
C GLU A 21 7.05 1.76 -4.63
N ARG A 22 7.37 0.69 -3.89
CA ARG A 22 6.57 0.23 -2.74
C ARG A 22 6.54 1.28 -1.62
N LEU A 23 7.62 2.02 -1.41
CA LEU A 23 7.65 3.12 -0.43
C LEU A 23 6.65 4.21 -0.82
N TYR A 24 6.69 4.69 -2.06
CA TYR A 24 5.78 5.73 -2.51
C TYR A 24 4.31 5.29 -2.48
N GLU A 25 4.03 4.02 -2.80
CA GLU A 25 2.69 3.44 -2.64
C GLU A 25 2.21 3.49 -1.18
N GLU A 26 3.04 3.07 -0.22
CA GLU A 26 2.72 3.15 1.21
C GLU A 26 2.47 4.59 1.66
N LEU A 27 3.35 5.51 1.29
CA LEU A 27 3.24 6.92 1.67
C LEU A 27 1.96 7.55 1.11
N ALA A 28 1.66 7.32 -0.18
CA ALA A 28 0.45 7.84 -0.82
C ALA A 28 -0.82 7.26 -0.17
N PHE A 29 -0.83 5.96 0.12
CA PHE A 29 -1.95 5.30 0.80
C PHE A 29 -2.19 5.88 2.19
N LEU A 30 -1.13 6.06 2.99
CA LEU A 30 -1.22 6.63 4.33
C LEU A 30 -1.62 8.11 4.29
N ALA A 31 -1.04 8.91 3.39
CA ALA A 31 -1.40 10.32 3.23
C ALA A 31 -2.88 10.48 2.83
N TYR A 32 -3.39 9.61 1.96
CA TYR A 32 -4.78 9.64 1.53
C TYR A 32 -5.76 9.33 2.67
N HIS A 33 -5.44 8.36 3.54
CA HIS A 33 -6.36 7.91 4.59
C HIS A 33 -6.20 8.61 5.94
N LEU A 34 -4.99 9.02 6.30
CA LEU A 34 -4.68 9.64 7.59
C LEU A 34 -4.46 11.14 7.49
N HIS A 35 -4.31 11.66 6.26
CA HIS A 35 -4.03 13.07 5.98
C HIS A 35 -2.76 13.61 6.67
N TRP A 36 -1.83 12.72 7.02
CA TRP A 36 -0.50 13.09 7.51
C TRP A 36 0.36 13.66 6.39
N GLY A 37 1.25 14.58 6.77
CA GLY A 37 2.19 15.20 5.86
C GLY A 37 3.31 14.25 5.43
N TYR A 38 3.96 14.58 4.31
CA TYR A 38 5.06 13.78 3.76
C TYR A 38 6.21 13.59 4.76
N GLN A 39 6.54 14.64 5.55
CA GLN A 39 7.60 14.57 6.56
C GLN A 39 7.25 13.58 7.69
N GLU A 40 6.04 13.70 8.26
CA GLU A 40 5.57 12.80 9.32
C GLU A 40 5.58 11.33 8.88
N LEU A 41 5.24 11.07 7.61
CA LEU A 41 5.25 9.72 7.06
C LEU A 41 6.66 9.17 6.81
N LEU A 42 7.63 10.03 6.50
CA LEU A 42 9.03 9.64 6.35
C LEU A 42 9.71 9.34 7.70
N GLU A 43 9.21 9.91 8.80
CA GLU A 43 9.68 9.62 10.16
C GLU A 43 9.25 8.22 10.64
N LEU A 44 8.21 7.64 10.05
CA LEU A 44 7.75 6.29 10.39
C LEU A 44 8.72 5.24 9.87
N ASP A 45 9.09 4.30 10.75
CA ASP A 45 9.86 3.15 10.35
C ASP A 45 9.08 2.25 9.39
N HIS A 46 9.81 1.48 8.59
CA HIS A 46 9.21 0.59 7.59
C HIS A 46 8.21 -0.42 8.21
N ALA A 47 8.47 -0.90 9.42
CA ALA A 47 7.57 -1.80 10.14
C ALA A 47 6.24 -1.10 10.52
N GLU A 48 6.32 0.17 10.91
CA GLU A 48 5.18 0.97 11.34
C GLU A 48 4.30 1.34 10.15
N ARG A 49 4.88 1.84 9.05
CA ARG A 49 4.11 2.14 7.83
C ARG A 49 3.32 0.93 7.35
N ARG A 50 3.96 -0.24 7.28
CA ARG A 50 3.28 -1.49 6.90
C ARG A 50 2.19 -1.89 7.89
N ARG A 51 2.37 -1.66 9.18
CA ARG A 51 1.35 -1.92 10.20
C ARG A 51 0.12 -1.05 9.94
N TRP A 52 0.32 0.25 9.75
CA TRP A 52 -0.78 1.17 9.45
C TRP A 52 -1.51 0.82 8.17
N CYS A 53 -0.78 0.47 7.10
CA CYS A 53 -1.38 0.01 5.85
C CYS A 53 -2.32 -1.19 6.07
N ARG A 54 -1.90 -2.17 6.89
CA ARG A 54 -2.73 -3.34 7.24
C ARG A 54 -3.96 -2.98 8.05
N GLU A 55 -3.83 -2.11 9.05
CA GLU A 55 -4.96 -1.74 9.91
C GLU A 55 -6.02 -0.94 9.14
N ILE A 56 -5.61 0.02 8.32
CA ILE A 56 -6.53 0.77 7.45
C ILE A 56 -7.24 -0.19 6.48
N SER A 57 -6.49 -1.10 5.85
CA SER A 57 -7.08 -2.11 4.96
C SER A 57 -8.13 -2.98 5.67
N ARG A 58 -7.86 -3.41 6.91
CA ARG A 58 -8.80 -4.20 7.72
C ARG A 58 -10.08 -3.43 8.04
N ILE A 59 -9.96 -2.15 8.41
CA ILE A 59 -11.12 -1.30 8.70
C ILE A 59 -11.96 -1.12 7.43
N ASN A 60 -11.33 -0.77 6.31
CA ASN A 60 -12.03 -0.55 5.04
C ASN A 60 -12.74 -1.82 4.56
N GLN A 61 -12.12 -3.00 4.72
CA GLN A 61 -12.76 -4.28 4.40
C GLN A 61 -14.01 -4.52 5.25
N ARG A 62 -13.94 -4.29 6.56
CA ARG A 62 -15.11 -4.43 7.45
C ARG A 62 -16.23 -3.47 7.09
N LEU A 63 -15.91 -2.20 6.84
CA LEU A 63 -16.90 -1.20 6.43
C LEU A 63 -17.58 -1.60 5.12
N ALA A 64 -16.79 -2.02 4.12
CA ALA A 64 -17.32 -2.49 2.84
C ALA A 64 -18.17 -3.77 2.97
N GLU A 65 -17.88 -4.65 3.94
CA GLU A 65 -18.73 -5.81 4.26
C GLU A 65 -20.05 -5.39 4.92
N GLU A 66 -20.01 -4.44 5.85
CA GLU A 66 -21.19 -3.91 6.52
C GLU A 66 -22.13 -3.17 5.56
N GLU A 67 -21.58 -2.33 4.67
CA GLU A 67 -22.33 -1.63 3.63
C GLU A 67 -23.03 -2.63 2.69
N ARG A 68 -22.32 -3.67 2.25
CA ARG A 68 -22.89 -4.75 1.43
C ARG A 68 -24.00 -5.53 2.12
N ARG A 69 -23.98 -5.63 3.45
CA ARG A 69 -25.03 -6.31 4.22
C ARG A 69 -26.26 -5.43 4.47
N ARG A 70 -26.07 -4.10 4.42
CA ARG A 70 -27.15 -3.11 4.65
C ARG A 70 -27.95 -2.78 3.40
N GLY A 71 -27.37 -2.97 2.21
CA GLY A 71 -28.08 -2.90 0.92
C GLY A 71 -28.79 -4.19 0.57
#